data_AF-A0A7V9UGE2-F1
#
_entry.id   AF-A0A7V9UGE2-F1
#
_cell.length_a   1.000
_cell.length_b   1.000
_cell.length_c   1.000
_cell.angle_alpha   90.00
_cell.angle_beta   90.00
_cell.angle_gamma   90.00
#
_symmetry.space_group_name_H-M   'P 1'
#
loop_
_entity.id
_entity.type
_entity.pdbx_description
1 polymer ?
#
loop_
_entity_poly.entity_id
_entity_poly.type
_entity_poly.pdbx_seq_one_letter_code
_entity_poly.pdbx_strand_id
1 'polypeptide(L)'
;MGAHPHDQAKVTITCSYDERLYIKMLAEKAHMNLSEFILSYLRKDFPVKAKVPNKKTLSAMKEAEEGGGIECDSIEDFWEKMGIDRSA
;
A
#
# COMPACT_ATOMS: atom_id res chain seq x y z
N MET A 1 -15.35 -4.71 -4.53
CA MET A 1 -14.46 -5.76 -3.98
C MET A 1 -14.80 -5.93 -2.51
N GLY A 2 -15.58 -6.96 -2.17
CA GLY A 2 -15.93 -7.26 -0.78
C GLY A 2 -14.80 -8.03 -0.12
N ALA A 3 -14.38 -7.61 1.07
CA ALA A 3 -13.37 -8.32 1.86
C ALA A 3 -13.93 -9.68 2.31
N HIS A 4 -13.22 -10.77 2.02
CA HIS A 4 -13.58 -12.10 2.50
C HIS A 4 -13.33 -12.20 4.02
N PRO A 5 -14.13 -12.97 4.79
CA PRO A 5 -14.03 -13.05 6.26
C PRO A 5 -12.74 -13.66 6.82
N HIS A 6 -11.81 -14.13 5.97
CA HIS A 6 -10.63 -14.90 6.36
C HIS A 6 -9.34 -14.07 6.59
N ASP A 7 -9.37 -12.74 6.44
CA ASP A 7 -8.16 -11.90 6.49
C ASP A 7 -7.99 -11.05 7.76
N GLN A 8 -8.75 -11.31 8.83
CA GLN A 8 -8.66 -10.53 10.07
C GLN A 8 -7.89 -11.26 11.17
N ALA A 9 -6.82 -10.64 11.66
CA ALA A 9 -6.07 -11.09 12.83
C ALA A 9 -6.41 -10.23 14.06
N LYS A 10 -6.51 -10.87 15.23
CA LYS A 10 -6.77 -10.20 16.52
C LYS A 10 -5.47 -9.96 17.28
N VAL A 11 -5.27 -8.74 17.76
CA VAL A 11 -4.18 -8.37 18.67
C VAL A 11 -4.75 -8.10 20.07
N THR A 12 -4.17 -8.71 21.10
CA THR A 12 -4.48 -8.45 22.50
C THR A 12 -3.31 -7.70 23.13
N ILE A 13 -3.59 -6.58 23.79
CA ILE A 13 -2.57 -5.74 24.44
C ILE A 13 -2.86 -5.71 25.94
N THR A 14 -1.90 -6.18 26.72
CA THR A 14 -1.93 -6.06 28.18
C THR A 14 -1.31 -4.72 28.57
N CYS A 15 -2.05 -3.93 29.35
CA CYS A 15 -1.61 -2.64 29.87
C CYS A 15 -2.26 -2.40 31.23
N SER A 16 -1.75 -1.43 31.98
CA SER A 16 -2.37 -0.94 33.21
C SER A 16 -3.71 -0.25 32.93
N TYR A 17 -4.51 -0.07 33.99
CA TYR A 17 -5.78 0.65 33.89
C TYR A 17 -5.59 2.09 33.41
N ASP A 18 -4.59 2.78 33.95
CA ASP A 18 -4.31 4.18 33.62
C ASP A 18 -3.86 4.33 32.17
N GLU A 19 -2.98 3.45 31.70
CA GLU A 19 -2.57 3.43 30.28
C GLU A 19 -3.78 3.24 29.36
N ARG A 20 -4.68 2.31 29.69
CA ARG A 20 -5.91 2.09 28.92
C ARG A 20 -6.80 3.35 28.89
N LEU A 21 -6.93 4.07 30.01
CA LEU A 21 -7.71 5.29 30.08
C LEU A 21 -7.09 6.39 29.21
N TYR A 22 -5.78 6.60 29.32
CA TYR A 22 -5.06 7.56 28.48
C TYR A 22 -5.16 7.22 26.98
N ILE A 23 -5.01 5.95 26.61
CA ILE A 23 -5.17 5.51 25.21
C ILE A 23 -6.57 5.85 24.69
N LYS A 24 -7.62 5.63 25.49
CA LYS A 24 -9.00 6.00 25.11
C LYS A 24 -9.15 7.50 24.87
N MET A 25 -8.66 8.33 25.80
CA MET A 25 -8.74 9.79 25.68
C MET A 25 -8.03 10.30 24.42
N LEU A 26 -6.87 9.72 24.10
CA LEU A 26 -6.12 10.09 22.90
C LEU A 26 -6.84 9.64 21.62
N ALA A 27 -7.44 8.45 21.60
CA ALA A 27 -8.22 7.95 20.47
C ALA A 27 -9.46 8.84 20.22
N GLU A 28 -10.18 9.22 21.27
CA GLU A 28 -11.33 10.14 21.18
C GLU A 28 -10.91 11.52 20.66
N LYS A 29 -9.81 12.08 21.18
CA LYS A 29 -9.25 13.35 20.69
C LYS A 29 -8.86 13.30 19.21
N ALA A 30 -8.44 12.14 18.73
CA ALA A 30 -8.09 11.90 17.33
C ALA A 30 -9.29 11.51 16.44
N HIS A 31 -10.51 11.43 17.01
CA HIS A 31 -11.71 10.92 16.33
C HIS A 31 -11.52 9.52 15.71
N MET A 32 -10.78 8.65 16.40
CA MET A 32 -10.48 7.28 15.98
C MET A 32 -10.98 6.28 17.02
N ASN A 33 -11.30 5.05 16.60
CA ASN A 33 -11.45 3.96 17.55
C ASN A 33 -10.07 3.48 18.07
N LEU A 34 -10.03 2.69 19.15
CA LEU A 34 -8.76 2.28 19.77
C LEU A 34 -7.87 1.50 18.80
N SER A 35 -8.45 0.60 18.00
CA SER A 35 -7.69 -0.21 17.05
C SER A 35 -7.10 0.66 15.95
N GLU A 36 -7.87 1.60 15.40
CA GLU A 36 -7.39 2.58 14.41
C GLU A 36 -6.28 3.45 14.98
N PHE A 37 -6.49 3.98 16.19
CA PHE A 37 -5.53 4.83 16.88
C PHE A 37 -4.21 4.10 17.09
N ILE A 38 -4.22 2.91 17.69
CA ILE A 38 -3.01 2.10 17.93
C ILE A 38 -2.31 1.74 16.61
N LEU A 39 -3.08 1.30 15.60
CA LEU A 39 -2.52 0.96 14.29
C LEU A 39 -1.94 2.18 13.57
N SER A 40 -2.44 3.40 13.82
CA SER A 40 -1.89 4.63 13.20
C SER A 40 -0.44 4.91 13.62
N TYR A 41 -0.06 4.54 14.85
CA TYR A 41 1.33 4.60 15.30
C TYR A 41 2.15 3.47 14.69
N LEU A 42 1.66 2.23 14.79
CA LEU A 42 2.41 1.04 14.37
C LEU A 42 2.62 0.93 12.86
N ARG A 43 1.66 1.41 12.04
CA ARG A 43 1.74 1.34 10.57
C ARG A 43 2.92 2.09 9.97
N LYS A 44 3.49 3.05 10.69
CA LYS A 44 4.70 3.78 10.26
C LYS A 44 5.93 2.87 10.25
N ASP A 45 5.97 1.92 11.18
CA ASP A 45 7.08 0.98 11.39
C ASP A 45 6.83 -0.39 10.76
N PHE A 46 5.58 -0.65 10.36
CA PHE A 46 5.30 -1.83 9.55
C PHE A 46 6.19 -1.78 8.32
N PRO A 47 6.68 -2.94 7.84
CA PRO A 47 7.18 -3.04 6.49
C PRO A 47 6.00 -2.81 5.57
N VAL A 48 5.61 -1.54 5.41
CA VAL A 48 4.76 -1.10 4.33
C VAL A 48 5.46 -1.66 3.11
N LYS A 49 4.70 -2.27 2.20
CA LYS A 49 5.20 -2.58 0.86
C LYS A 49 5.55 -1.30 0.09
N ALA A 50 6.14 -0.29 0.71
CA ALA A 50 7.18 0.52 0.12
C ALA A 50 8.37 -0.41 -0.17
N LYS A 51 8.15 -1.37 -1.08
CA LYS A 51 9.23 -1.86 -1.90
C LYS A 51 9.69 -0.61 -2.63
N VAL A 52 10.73 0.05 -2.11
CA VAL A 52 11.56 0.89 -2.95
C VAL A 52 11.76 0.06 -4.22
N PRO A 53 11.34 0.54 -5.39
CA PRO A 53 11.45 -0.24 -6.59
C PRO A 53 12.89 -0.78 -6.68
N ASN A 54 13.05 -2.05 -7.04
CA ASN A 54 14.41 -2.59 -7.12
C ASN A 54 15.21 -1.79 -8.16
N LYS A 55 16.54 -1.95 -8.19
CA LYS A 55 17.41 -1.19 -9.10
C LYS A 55 16.90 -1.22 -10.56
N LYS A 56 16.38 -2.38 -11.02
CA LYS A 56 15.82 -2.53 -12.37
C LYS A 56 14.59 -1.66 -12.58
N THR A 57 13.64 -1.66 -11.63
CA THR A 57 12.45 -0.83 -11.73
C THR A 57 12.77 0.66 -11.64
N LEU A 58 13.71 1.07 -10.77
CA LEU A 58 14.17 2.47 -10.71
C LEU A 58 14.81 2.93 -12.02
N SER A 59 15.65 2.10 -12.64
CA SER A 59 16.23 2.40 -13.95
C SER A 59 15.16 2.56 -15.03
N ALA A 60 14.16 1.67 -15.07
CA ALA A 60 13.07 1.76 -16.04
C ALA A 60 12.19 3.01 -15.84
N MET A 61 11.96 3.41 -14.59
CA MET A 61 11.25 4.67 -14.28
C MET A 61 12.04 5.88 -14.77
N LYS A 62 13.36 5.92 -14.52
CA LYS A 62 14.24 6.99 -14.99
C LYS A 62 14.29 7.07 -16.52
N GLU A 63 14.40 5.92 -17.20
CA GLU A 63 14.37 5.86 -18.66
C GLU A 63 13.08 6.46 -19.22
N ALA A 64 11.92 6.13 -18.64
CA ALA A 64 10.64 6.68 -19.06
C ALA A 64 10.55 8.20 -18.84
N GLU A 65 11.08 8.72 -17.72
CA GLU A 65 11.13 10.16 -17.43
C GLU A 65 12.04 10.94 -18.39
N GLU A 66 13.11 10.31 -18.88
CA GLU A 66 14.04 10.89 -19.86
C GLU A 66 13.53 10.78 -21.31
N GLY A 67 12.30 10.28 -21.52
CA GLY A 67 11.69 10.10 -22.84
C GLY A 67 12.12 8.82 -23.57
N GLY A 68 12.68 7.85 -22.83
CA GLY A 68 12.94 6.50 -23.34
C GLY A 68 11.70 5.60 -23.29
N GLY A 69 11.91 4.29 -23.51
CA GLY A 69 10.84 3.33 -23.71
C GLY A 69 10.36 3.22 -25.15
N ILE A 70 9.17 2.64 -25.34
CA ILE A 70 8.58 2.37 -26.65
C ILE A 70 7.46 3.38 -26.90
N GLU A 71 7.66 4.26 -27.87
CA GLU A 71 6.59 5.12 -28.36
C GLU A 71 5.55 4.28 -29.10
N CYS A 72 4.28 4.54 -28.81
CA CYS A 72 3.16 3.87 -29.45
C CYS A 72 2.18 4.93 -29.94
N ASP A 73 1.81 4.85 -31.23
CA ASP A 73 0.91 5.83 -31.86
C ASP A 73 -0.56 5.58 -31.50
N SER A 74 -0.87 4.35 -31.10
CA SER A 74 -2.20 3.90 -30.71
C SER A 74 -2.11 2.75 -29.71
N ILE A 75 -3.26 2.38 -29.15
CA ILE A 75 -3.34 1.21 -28.28
C ILE A 75 -3.14 -0.08 -29.08
N GLU A 76 -3.56 -0.12 -30.35
CA GLU A 76 -3.34 -1.26 -31.26
C GLU A 76 -1.84 -1.49 -31.53
N ASP A 77 -1.11 -0.41 -31.84
CA ASP A 77 0.34 -0.42 -32.04
C ASP A 77 1.10 -0.88 -30.78
N PHE A 78 0.62 -0.49 -29.59
CA PHE A 78 1.16 -0.98 -28.32
C PHE A 78 1.05 -2.51 -28.21
N TRP A 79 -0.10 -3.11 -28.52
CA TRP A 79 -0.27 -4.55 -28.40
C TRP A 79 0.58 -5.32 -29.42
N GLU A 80 0.67 -4.81 -30.65
CA GLU A 80 1.54 -5.35 -31.70
C GLU A 80 3.01 -5.32 -31.26
N LYS A 81 3.50 -4.16 -30.79
CA LYS A 81 4.88 -4.00 -30.29
C LYS A 81 5.18 -4.85 -29.06
N MET A 82 4.18 -5.12 -28.22
CA MET A 82 4.30 -6.01 -27.07
C MET A 82 4.18 -7.50 -27.43
N GLY A 83 3.87 -7.83 -28.70
CA GLY A 83 3.70 -9.21 -29.16
C GLY A 83 2.48 -9.90 -28.56
N ILE A 84 1.45 -9.13 -28.20
CA ILE A 84 0.22 -9.64 -27.57
C ILE A 84 -0.87 -9.70 -28.64
N ASP A 85 -1.28 -10.91 -28.99
CA ASP A 85 -2.44 -11.14 -29.84
C ASP A 85 -3.73 -10.96 -29.04
N ARG A 86 -4.55 -9.99 -29.44
CA ARG A 86 -5.84 -9.65 -28.81
C ARG A 86 -7.02 -10.45 -29.37
N SER A 87 -6.78 -11.38 -30.29
CA SER A 87 -7.81 -12.23 -30.89
C SER A 87 -8.02 -13.58 -30.18
N ALA A 88 -7.34 -13.80 -29.04
CA ALA A 88 -7.49 -14.97 -28.17
C ALA A 88 -8.56 -14.80 -27.08
#